data_AF-A0AA87INF0-F1
#
_entry.id   AF-A0AA87INF0-F1
#
_cell.length_a   1.000
_cell.length_b   1.000
_cell.length_c   1.000
_cell.angle_alpha   90.00
_cell.angle_beta   90.00
_cell.angle_gamma   90.00
#
_symmetry.space_group_name_H-M   'P 1'
#
loop_
_entity.id
_entity.type
_entity.pdbx_description
1 polymer ?
#
loop_
_entity_poly.entity_id
_entity_poly.type
_entity_poly.pdbx_seq_one_letter_code
_entity_poly.pdbx_strand_id
1 'polypeptide(L)'
;MIMSGPSLRQLHAHHAIHQGALSGALTKTEEVEDLLRAKEFEVARQAADHLLEFWETRIISHADAEEEGFYQEMIQQNSELKKPVADLTRDHDILRIIAADIKQLLVEEGLSYEVMKQFHALLVVNAIHSREEERMLLQEPSV
;
A
#
# COMPACT_ATOMS: atom_id res chain seq x y z
N MET A 1 -12.68 -22.82 -0.08
CA MET A 1 -12.71 -21.35 0.13
C MET A 1 -11.54 -21.03 1.04
N ILE A 2 -10.60 -20.20 0.58
CA ILE A 2 -9.56 -19.67 1.46
C ILE A 2 -10.27 -18.66 2.37
N MET A 3 -10.28 -18.93 3.68
CA MET A 3 -10.87 -17.99 4.63
C MET A 3 -9.86 -16.88 4.87
N SER A 4 -10.26 -15.64 4.59
CA SER A 4 -9.47 -14.47 4.95
C SER A 4 -9.27 -14.40 6.48
N GLY A 5 -8.14 -13.86 6.91
CA GLY A 5 -7.79 -13.77 8.34
C GLY A 5 -8.84 -12.97 9.15
N PRO A 6 -9.14 -13.33 10.41
CA PRO A 6 -10.14 -12.63 11.22
C PRO A 6 -9.94 -11.12 11.35
N SER A 7 -8.69 -10.66 11.26
CA SER A 7 -8.32 -9.24 11.32
C SER A 7 -8.86 -8.41 10.16
N LEU A 8 -9.03 -8.99 8.97
CA LEU A 8 -9.51 -8.25 7.78
C LEU A 8 -10.97 -7.80 7.91
N ARG A 9 -11.75 -8.53 8.72
CA ARG A 9 -13.20 -8.28 8.89
C ARG A 9 -13.54 -7.26 9.98
N GLN A 10 -12.58 -6.90 10.84
CA GLN A 10 -12.84 -6.03 11.97
C GLN A 10 -12.23 -4.67 11.69
N LEU A 11 -13.06 -3.62 11.61
CA LEU A 11 -12.63 -2.25 11.30
C LEU A 11 -11.39 -1.84 12.11
N HIS A 12 -11.38 -2.05 13.43
CA HIS A 12 -10.25 -1.68 14.26
C HIS A 12 -8.96 -2.44 13.95
N ALA A 13 -9.05 -3.75 13.66
CA ALA A 13 -7.89 -4.56 13.34
C ALA A 13 -7.36 -4.24 11.93
N HIS A 14 -8.27 -4.08 10.98
CA HIS A 14 -7.97 -3.70 9.61
C HIS A 14 -7.31 -2.31 9.57
N HIS A 15 -7.91 -1.33 10.25
CA HIS A 15 -7.35 0.01 10.41
C HIS A 15 -5.95 0.00 11.05
N ALA A 16 -5.72 -0.85 12.05
CA ALA A 16 -4.40 -0.97 12.67
C ALA A 16 -3.34 -1.47 11.69
N ILE A 17 -3.70 -2.36 10.75
CA ILE A 17 -2.80 -2.83 9.69
C ILE A 17 -2.48 -1.67 8.74
N HIS A 18 -3.50 -0.95 8.26
CA HIS A 18 -3.30 0.22 7.39
C HIS A 18 -2.44 1.31 8.01
N GLN A 19 -2.75 1.70 9.25
CA GLN A 19 -1.99 2.74 9.95
C GLN A 19 -0.55 2.30 10.21
N GLY A 20 -0.35 1.04 10.63
CA GLY A 20 0.99 0.50 10.85
C GLY A 20 1.82 0.47 9.55
N ALA A 21 1.21 0.05 8.44
CA ALA A 21 1.87 -0.01 7.15
C ALA A 21 2.19 1.40 6.60
N LEU A 22 1.23 2.33 6.64
CA LEU A 22 1.43 3.71 6.19
C LEU A 22 2.49 4.44 7.02
N SER A 23 2.44 4.32 8.36
CA SER A 23 3.44 4.92 9.25
C SER A 23 4.84 4.37 8.97
N GLY A 24 4.97 3.05 8.80
CA GLY A 24 6.24 2.43 8.44
C GLY A 24 6.78 2.89 7.08
N ALA A 25 5.91 3.03 6.07
CA ALA A 25 6.29 3.54 4.77
C ALA A 25 6.73 5.01 4.81
N LEU A 26 6.05 5.85 5.60
CA LEU A 26 6.43 7.25 5.83
C LEU A 26 7.82 7.35 6.45
N THR A 27 8.04 6.68 7.58
CA THR A 27 9.34 6.71 8.28
C THR A 27 10.49 6.25 7.38
N LYS A 28 10.28 5.19 6.60
CA LYS A 28 11.30 4.69 5.67
C LYS A 28 11.54 5.64 4.49
N THR A 29 10.51 6.33 4.02
CA THR A 29 10.65 7.36 2.98
C THR A 29 11.48 8.54 3.50
N GLU A 30 11.18 9.01 4.72
CA GLU A 30 11.93 10.06 5.40
C GLU A 30 13.40 9.67 5.61
N GLU A 31 13.67 8.41 5.99
CA GLU A 31 15.03 7.87 6.15
C GLU A 31 15.85 7.98 4.84
N VAL A 32 15.26 7.59 3.70
CA VAL A 32 15.93 7.71 2.40
C VAL A 32 16.24 9.17 2.08
N GLU A 33 15.30 10.08 2.33
CA GLU A 33 15.51 11.50 2.10
C GLU A 33 16.59 12.11 3.01
N ASP A 34 16.63 11.72 4.28
CA ASP A 34 17.65 12.17 5.23
C ASP A 34 19.04 11.73 4.80
N LEU A 35 19.19 10.49 4.34
CA LEU A 35 20.45 9.98 3.80
C LEU A 35 20.87 10.73 2.52
N LEU A 36 19.92 11.04 1.63
CA LEU A 36 20.17 11.89 0.45
C LEU A 36 20.62 13.30 0.84
N ARG A 37 19.97 13.92 1.84
CA ARG A 37 20.35 15.24 2.38
C ARG A 37 21.75 15.22 3.00
N ALA A 38 22.09 14.15 3.70
CA ALA A 38 23.41 13.92 4.28
C ALA A 38 24.50 13.58 3.24
N LYS A 39 24.12 13.36 1.97
CA LYS A 39 25.00 12.92 0.87
C LYS A 39 25.58 11.52 1.06
N GLU A 40 24.94 10.68 1.87
CA GLU A 40 25.29 9.29 2.11
C GLU A 40 24.70 8.40 1.00
N PHE A 41 25.11 8.61 -0.25
CA PHE A 41 24.40 8.09 -1.42
C PHE A 41 24.33 6.56 -1.52
N GLU A 42 25.40 5.84 -1.15
CA GLU A 42 25.39 4.38 -1.16
C GLU A 42 24.42 3.81 -0.12
N VAL A 43 24.40 4.41 1.07
CA VAL A 43 23.48 4.02 2.16
C VAL A 43 22.04 4.39 1.80
N ALA A 44 21.82 5.57 1.21
CA ALA A 44 20.52 6.00 0.71
C ALA A 44 19.98 5.01 -0.34
N ARG A 45 20.83 4.54 -1.25
CA ARG A 45 20.45 3.53 -2.25
C ARG A 45 20.01 2.22 -1.60
N GLN A 46 20.72 1.74 -0.58
CA GLN A 46 20.33 0.53 0.16
C GLN A 46 19.02 0.74 0.94
N ALA A 47 18.84 1.90 1.55
CA ALA A 47 17.60 2.26 2.23
C ALA A 47 16.41 2.29 1.25
N ALA A 48 16.61 2.75 0.02
CA ALA A 48 15.59 2.73 -1.03
C ALA A 48 15.22 1.29 -1.46
N ASP A 49 16.17 0.35 -1.54
CA ASP A 49 15.88 -1.07 -1.77
C ASP A 49 15.01 -1.64 -0.64
N HIS A 50 15.38 -1.37 0.62
CA HIS A 50 14.61 -1.82 1.78
C HIS A 50 13.22 -1.17 1.87
N LEU A 51 13.08 0.07 1.41
CA LEU A 51 11.78 0.75 1.32
C LEU A 51 10.90 0.07 0.27
N LEU A 52 11.43 -0.23 -0.92
CA LEU A 52 10.69 -0.97 -1.95
C LEU A 52 10.28 -2.37 -1.45
N GLU A 53 11.19 -3.10 -0.82
CA GLU A 53 10.88 -4.41 -0.21
C GLU A 53 9.79 -4.29 0.86
N PHE A 54 9.80 -3.22 1.67
CA PHE A 54 8.74 -2.97 2.64
C PHE A 54 7.38 -2.79 1.97
N TRP A 55 7.30 -2.04 0.86
CA TRP A 55 6.07 -1.92 0.07
C TRP A 55 5.58 -3.27 -0.45
N GLU A 56 6.47 -4.06 -1.07
CA GLU A 56 6.15 -5.39 -1.63
C GLU A 56 5.65 -6.36 -0.53
N THR A 57 6.34 -6.40 0.61
CA THR A 57 6.10 -7.41 1.66
C THR A 57 5.07 -7.03 2.71
N ARG A 58 4.72 -5.75 2.86
CA ARG A 58 3.75 -5.30 3.86
C ARG A 58 2.45 -4.79 3.26
N ILE A 59 2.54 -3.94 2.24
CA ILE A 59 1.37 -3.24 1.70
C ILE A 59 0.78 -4.03 0.54
N ILE A 60 1.60 -4.40 -0.44
CA ILE A 60 1.14 -5.19 -1.59
C ILE A 60 0.71 -6.60 -1.14
N SER A 61 1.45 -7.23 -0.23
CA SER A 61 1.05 -8.54 0.33
C SER A 61 -0.27 -8.48 1.11
N HIS A 62 -0.62 -7.33 1.73
CA HIS A 62 -1.91 -7.12 2.39
C HIS A 62 -3.02 -6.97 1.34
N ALA A 63 -2.80 -6.15 0.32
CA ALA A 63 -3.68 -6.00 -0.84
C ALA A 63 -3.99 -7.35 -1.52
N ASP A 64 -2.98 -8.21 -1.68
CA ASP A 64 -3.15 -9.56 -2.24
C ASP A 64 -4.09 -10.41 -1.36
N ALA A 65 -3.91 -10.38 -0.03
CA ALA A 65 -4.75 -11.12 0.90
C ALA A 65 -6.21 -10.64 0.91
N GLU A 66 -6.44 -9.36 0.64
CA GLU A 66 -7.78 -8.79 0.50
C GLU A 66 -8.47 -9.27 -0.76
N GLU A 67 -7.78 -9.19 -1.89
CA GLU A 67 -8.29 -9.62 -3.20
C GLU A 67 -8.58 -11.12 -3.26
N GLU A 68 -7.70 -11.94 -2.67
CA GLU A 68 -7.83 -13.41 -2.66
C GLU A 68 -9.02 -13.90 -1.82
N GLY A 69 -9.44 -13.11 -0.81
CA GLY A 69 -10.43 -13.56 0.17
C GLY A 69 -11.46 -12.50 0.54
N PHE A 70 -11.01 -11.45 1.23
CA PHE A 70 -11.89 -10.45 1.86
C PHE A 70 -12.87 -9.82 0.88
N TYR A 71 -12.41 -9.40 -0.31
CA TYR A 71 -13.25 -8.76 -1.33
C TYR A 71 -14.34 -9.69 -1.87
N GLN A 72 -14.02 -10.97 -2.07
CA GLN A 72 -15.01 -11.95 -2.50
C GLN A 72 -16.07 -12.18 -1.41
N GLU A 73 -15.65 -12.20 -0.14
CA GLU A 73 -16.56 -12.30 1.02
C GLU A 73 -17.50 -11.09 1.08
N MET A 74 -16.98 -9.86 0.92
CA MET A 74 -17.80 -8.64 0.94
C MET A 74 -18.85 -8.60 -0.18
N ILE A 75 -18.47 -9.00 -1.40
CA ILE A 75 -19.40 -9.07 -2.54
C ILE A 75 -20.49 -10.12 -2.30
N GLN A 76 -20.15 -11.26 -1.70
CA GLN A 76 -21.11 -12.32 -1.39
C GLN A 76 -22.14 -11.87 -0.35
N GLN A 77 -21.72 -11.06 0.63
CA GLN A 77 -22.60 -10.51 1.66
C GLN A 77 -23.47 -9.36 1.11
N ASN A 78 -22.91 -8.51 0.25
CA ASN A 78 -23.64 -7.44 -0.41
C ASN A 78 -23.16 -7.25 -1.86
N SER A 79 -24.01 -7.66 -2.81
CA SER A 79 -23.69 -7.57 -4.24
C SER A 79 -23.56 -6.15 -4.80
N GLU A 80 -24.04 -5.13 -4.06
CA GLU A 80 -23.86 -3.72 -4.43
C GLU A 80 -22.40 -3.26 -4.28
N LEU A 81 -21.60 -3.98 -3.48
CA LEU A 81 -20.17 -3.69 -3.28
C LEU A 81 -19.28 -4.08 -4.46
N LYS A 82 -19.83 -4.69 -5.53
CA LYS A 82 -19.06 -5.06 -6.72
C LYS A 82 -18.29 -3.89 -7.33
N LYS A 83 -18.93 -2.71 -7.42
CA LYS A 83 -18.29 -1.53 -7.99
C LYS A 83 -17.23 -0.95 -7.04
N PRO A 84 -17.52 -0.68 -5.75
CA PRO A 84 -16.50 -0.31 -4.77
C PRO A 84 -15.28 -1.24 -4.76
N VAL A 85 -15.49 -2.56 -4.69
CA VAL A 85 -14.40 -3.53 -4.70
C VAL A 85 -13.58 -3.44 -5.99
N ALA A 86 -14.21 -3.30 -7.15
CA ALA A 86 -13.48 -3.15 -8.41
C ALA A 86 -12.61 -1.88 -8.45
N ASP A 87 -13.07 -0.78 -7.83
CA ASP A 87 -12.29 0.46 -7.72
C ASP A 87 -11.12 0.29 -6.74
N LEU A 88 -11.33 -0.36 -5.61
CA LEU A 88 -10.29 -0.63 -4.62
C LEU A 88 -9.21 -1.59 -5.17
N THR A 89 -9.59 -2.64 -5.89
CA THR A 89 -8.65 -3.50 -6.63
C THR A 89 -7.86 -2.70 -7.67
N ARG A 90 -8.48 -1.72 -8.34
CA ARG A 90 -7.75 -0.88 -9.28
C ARG A 90 -6.70 -0.02 -8.59
N ASP A 91 -6.97 0.47 -7.38
CA ASP A 91 -5.99 1.21 -6.58
C ASP A 91 -4.79 0.32 -6.20
N HIS A 92 -5.01 -0.94 -5.85
CA HIS A 92 -3.93 -1.92 -5.65
C HIS A 92 -3.08 -2.09 -6.90
N ASP A 93 -3.70 -2.19 -8.07
CA ASP A 93 -2.96 -2.28 -9.33
C ASP A 93 -2.13 -1.01 -9.59
N ILE A 94 -2.60 0.18 -9.20
CA ILE A 94 -1.80 1.42 -9.27
C ILE A 94 -0.57 1.31 -8.38
N LEU A 95 -0.72 0.82 -7.14
CA LEU A 95 0.41 0.60 -6.23
C LEU A 95 1.43 -0.38 -6.84
N ARG A 96 0.97 -1.51 -7.40
CA ARG A 96 1.84 -2.49 -8.06
C ARG A 96 2.58 -1.91 -9.26
N ILE A 97 1.89 -1.11 -10.10
CA ILE A 97 2.50 -0.43 -11.25
C ILE A 97 3.62 0.51 -10.78
N ILE A 98 3.33 1.38 -9.82
CA ILE A 98 4.33 2.34 -9.32
C ILE A 98 5.52 1.62 -8.67
N ALA A 99 5.28 0.56 -7.90
CA ALA A 99 6.36 -0.24 -7.31
C ALA A 99 7.26 -0.89 -8.38
N ALA A 100 6.67 -1.41 -9.46
CA ALA A 100 7.41 -1.95 -10.59
C ALA A 100 8.23 -0.87 -11.31
N ASP A 101 7.65 0.32 -11.52
CA ASP A 101 8.33 1.47 -12.12
C ASP A 101 9.53 1.92 -11.26
N ILE A 102 9.37 1.99 -9.93
CA ILE A 102 10.46 2.28 -8.98
C ILE A 102 11.58 1.26 -9.13
N LYS A 103 11.24 -0.03 -9.16
CA LYS A 103 12.21 -1.12 -9.30
C LYS A 103 13.03 -0.97 -10.58
N GLN A 104 12.37 -0.65 -11.69
CA GLN A 104 13.02 -0.41 -12.97
C GLN A 104 13.92 0.83 -12.93
N LEU A 105 13.40 1.96 -12.45
CA LEU A 105 14.16 3.21 -12.34
C LEU A 105 15.40 3.06 -11.44
N LEU A 106 15.27 2.34 -10.33
CA LEU A 106 16.40 2.05 -9.43
C LEU A 106 17.51 1.22 -10.09
N VAL A 107 17.18 0.38 -11.07
CA VAL A 107 18.16 -0.41 -11.84
C VAL A 107 18.78 0.43 -12.95
N GLU A 108 17.98 1.23 -13.66
CA GLU A 108 18.42 1.99 -14.82
C GLU A 108 19.18 3.28 -14.46
N GLU A 109 18.68 4.01 -13.46
CA GLU A 109 19.14 5.35 -13.11
C GLU A 109 19.71 5.44 -11.68
N GLY A 110 19.51 4.40 -10.86
CA GLY A 110 19.82 4.44 -9.44
C GLY A 110 18.81 5.27 -8.65
N LEU A 111 19.19 5.67 -7.43
CA LEU A 111 18.34 6.50 -6.59
C LEU A 111 18.33 7.95 -7.11
N SER A 112 17.28 8.30 -7.85
CA SER A 112 17.09 9.60 -8.48
C SER A 112 15.92 10.38 -7.86
N TYR A 113 15.78 11.65 -8.25
CA TYR A 113 14.61 12.46 -7.88
C TYR A 113 13.30 11.85 -8.39
N GLU A 114 13.34 11.19 -9.54
CA GLU A 114 12.17 10.52 -10.13
C GLU A 114 11.72 9.32 -9.29
N VAL A 115 12.68 8.51 -8.81
CA VAL A 115 12.40 7.42 -7.86
C VAL A 115 11.73 7.97 -6.59
N MET A 116 12.22 9.06 -6.03
CA MET A 116 11.63 9.66 -4.84
C MET A 116 10.19 10.15 -5.08
N LYS A 117 9.90 10.74 -6.24
CA LYS A 117 8.53 11.14 -6.58
C LYS A 117 7.58 9.95 -6.64
N GLN A 118 8.03 8.81 -7.13
CA GLN A 118 7.22 7.59 -7.17
C GLN A 118 6.96 7.03 -5.76
N PHE A 119 7.94 7.04 -4.85
CA PHE A 119 7.70 6.68 -3.45
C PHE A 119 6.66 7.59 -2.78
N HIS A 120 6.72 8.90 -3.03
CA HIS A 120 5.70 9.83 -2.55
C HIS A 120 4.32 9.56 -3.17
N ALA A 121 4.27 9.17 -4.45
CA ALA A 121 3.02 8.78 -5.09
C ALA A 121 2.40 7.54 -4.43
N LEU A 122 3.20 6.52 -4.09
CA LEU A 122 2.74 5.35 -3.34
C LEU A 122 2.10 5.74 -2.00
N LEU A 123 2.73 6.63 -1.23
CA LEU A 123 2.19 7.11 0.04
C LEU A 123 0.80 7.74 -0.13
N VAL A 124 0.65 8.61 -1.12
CA VAL A 124 -0.61 9.31 -1.39
C VAL A 124 -1.70 8.34 -1.83
N VAL A 125 -1.40 7.44 -2.78
CA VAL A 125 -2.38 6.46 -3.28
C VAL A 125 -2.80 5.52 -2.15
N ASN A 126 -1.85 4.99 -1.38
CA ASN A 126 -2.14 4.09 -0.27
C ASN A 126 -3.00 4.76 0.81
N ALA A 127 -2.69 6.01 1.18
CA ALA A 127 -3.47 6.74 2.18
C ALA A 127 -4.91 7.01 1.72
N ILE A 128 -5.13 7.26 0.43
CA ILE A 128 -6.47 7.42 -0.15
C ILE A 128 -7.19 6.08 -0.15
N HIS A 129 -6.54 5.04 -0.66
CA HIS A 129 -7.08 3.68 -0.75
C HIS A 129 -7.53 3.18 0.63
N SER A 130 -6.63 3.15 1.62
CA SER A 130 -6.93 2.63 2.97
C SER A 130 -8.12 3.34 3.61
N ARG A 131 -8.23 4.66 3.45
CA ARG A 131 -9.35 5.45 3.99
C ARG A 131 -10.66 5.08 3.29
N GLU A 132 -10.65 5.01 1.97
CA GLU A 132 -11.86 4.72 1.18
C GLU A 132 -12.32 3.28 1.38
N GLU A 133 -11.40 2.32 1.47
CA GLU A 133 -11.71 0.93 1.76
C GLU A 133 -12.41 0.77 3.12
N GLU A 134 -11.82 1.32 4.18
CA GLU A 134 -12.40 1.28 5.52
C GLU A 134 -13.80 1.90 5.53
N ARG A 135 -13.98 3.04 4.84
CA ARG A 135 -15.26 3.73 4.73
C ARG A 135 -16.30 2.93 3.95
N MET A 136 -15.91 2.32 2.83
CA MET A 136 -16.84 1.65 1.92
C MET A 136 -17.20 0.24 2.37
N LEU A 137 -16.26 -0.49 2.97
CA LEU A 137 -16.41 -1.91 3.27
C LEU A 137 -16.66 -2.20 4.76
N LEU A 138 -16.23 -1.33 5.68
CA LEU A 138 -16.18 -1.66 7.11
C LEU A 138 -16.91 -0.68 8.04
N GLN A 139 -17.16 0.56 7.62
CA GLN A 139 -17.96 1.50 8.40
C GLN A 139 -19.46 1.20 8.26
N GLU A 140 -20.18 1.22 9.38
CA GLU A 140 -21.64 1.12 9.35
C GLU A 140 -22.24 2.32 8.59
N PRO A 141 -23.26 2.14 7.75
CA PRO A 141 -23.99 3.24 7.15
C PRO A 141 -24.48 4.17 8.26
N SER A 142 -24.12 5.46 8.20
CA SER A 142 -24.67 6.45 9.12
C SER A 142 -26.19 6.49 8.93
N VAL A 143 -26.94 6.11 9.98
CA VAL A 143 -28.40 6.15 10.04
C VAL A 143 -28.91 7.59 10.00
#